data_AF-A0AAU5NI89-F1
#
_entry.id   AF-A0AAU5NI89-F1
#
_cell.length_a   1.000
_cell.length_b   1.000
_cell.length_c   1.000
_cell.angle_alpha   90.00
_cell.angle_beta   90.00
_cell.angle_gamma   90.00
#
_symmetry.space_group_name_H-M   'P 1'
#
loop_
_entity.id
_entity.type
_entity.pdbx_description
1 polymer ?
#
loop_
_entity_poly.entity_id
_entity_poly.type
_entity_poly.pdbx_seq_one_letter_code
_entity_poly.pdbx_strand_id
1 'polypeptide(L)'
;MSGGVPRRTSRVRRIVRGPRPEAVPALVARACALVGLLDVAGGVFPRFRHSRMHSFAEVLPGSFGPFAAALSLSAGVLLLLLAHGLKRGKRRAWRAAVMLLPAGAVAQFMYRHSILGALISIALLVPLLLHRDQFAALPDPRSRWRALANFVLMGAGSLGLGLVIVSVHPNRLIGDPSLADRITHVLYGLFGFEGPVDYQGNTSWTVAFSLGALGWITAVTTIYLAFRPEHPAARLTEEDETRLRALLVKHGRRDSLGHFALRRDKAVVFSPSGKAAVTYRVVSGVMLASGDPIGDVEAWPGAIERFMDEAKAHSWTPAVMGCSETGGEVWTRETGLDALELGDEAVVDVADFSLAGRAMRNVRQMVKRIERAGYETRVRRVGDLGEAELERVRRAAEDWRGTDTERGFSMALGRIGDPGDGDCLIATAHKTDEVPGEYGDLKAILHFVPWGPDGASLDLMRRDRSADPGMNELLIVAALQAAPKFDITRVSLNFAMFRAALARGEKIGAGPVLRAWRGLLVFLSRWFQIESLYKFNAKFQPRWEPRFVVYRASGDLPRIGFAAMQAEGFVTLALPLPRFLRRRSAPARACTHAVADRDVRAA
;
A
#
# COMPACT_ATOMS: atom_id res chain seq x y z
N MET A 1 15.75 -51.76 27.88
CA MET A 1 16.85 -51.78 26.89
C MET A 1 16.62 -50.65 25.91
N SER A 2 17.56 -49.72 25.87
CA SER A 2 17.53 -48.50 25.06
C SER A 2 17.83 -48.81 23.59
N GLY A 3 16.94 -48.40 22.69
CA GLY A 3 17.16 -48.40 21.25
C GLY A 3 17.14 -46.97 20.72
N GLY A 4 18.29 -46.29 20.73
CA GLY A 4 18.46 -44.98 20.12
C GLY A 4 18.85 -45.10 18.65
N VAL A 5 18.15 -44.39 17.76
CA VAL A 5 18.45 -44.22 16.32
C VAL A 5 18.07 -42.77 15.91
N PRO A 6 18.83 -42.09 15.02
CA PRO A 6 19.42 -40.79 15.34
C PRO A 6 18.78 -39.56 14.65
N ARG A 7 18.74 -38.43 15.38
CA ARG A 7 18.26 -37.11 14.91
C ARG A 7 19.29 -36.26 14.12
N ARG A 8 20.45 -36.79 13.72
CA ARG A 8 21.56 -35.96 13.20
C ARG A 8 21.72 -35.86 11.68
N THR A 9 21.05 -36.69 10.87
CA THR A 9 21.30 -36.75 9.41
C THR A 9 20.45 -35.81 8.55
N SER A 10 19.37 -35.20 9.08
CA SER A 10 18.49 -34.32 8.28
C SER A 10 19.02 -32.88 8.09
N ARG A 11 19.89 -32.39 8.99
CA ARG A 11 20.52 -31.06 8.84
C ARG A 11 21.62 -31.03 7.79
N VAL A 12 22.42 -32.11 7.67
CA VAL A 12 23.56 -32.16 6.75
C VAL A 12 23.11 -32.20 5.29
N ARG A 13 22.03 -32.93 4.97
CA ARG A 13 21.44 -32.94 3.62
C ARG A 13 20.86 -31.59 3.18
N ARG A 14 20.56 -30.67 4.12
CA ARG A 14 20.03 -29.34 3.83
C ARG A 14 21.12 -28.31 3.48
N ILE A 15 22.40 -28.63 3.72
CA ILE A 15 23.53 -27.76 3.34
C ILE A 15 23.96 -28.02 1.88
N VAL A 16 23.79 -29.26 1.40
CA VAL A 16 24.22 -29.67 0.04
C VAL A 16 23.20 -29.28 -1.04
N ARG A 17 21.90 -29.24 -0.71
CA ARG A 17 20.90 -28.58 -1.55
C ARG A 17 20.87 -27.11 -1.12
N GLY A 18 21.38 -26.22 -1.97
CA GLY A 18 21.40 -24.78 -1.73
C GLY A 18 20.03 -24.21 -1.33
N PRO A 19 19.95 -22.91 -0.95
CA PRO A 19 18.70 -22.28 -0.54
C PRO A 19 17.59 -22.55 -1.55
N ARG A 20 16.37 -22.78 -1.06
CA ARG A 20 15.19 -22.92 -1.94
C ARG A 20 15.20 -21.74 -2.92
N PRO A 21 14.97 -21.97 -4.23
CA PRO A 21 15.00 -20.92 -5.24
C PRO A 21 14.30 -19.64 -4.76
N GLU A 22 13.06 -19.74 -4.27
CA GLU A 22 12.28 -18.58 -3.78
C GLU A 22 12.92 -17.75 -2.64
N ALA A 23 13.84 -18.32 -1.86
CA ALA A 23 14.50 -17.63 -0.75
C ALA A 23 15.77 -16.88 -1.19
N VAL A 24 16.31 -17.16 -2.38
CA VAL A 24 17.55 -16.56 -2.89
C VAL A 24 17.46 -15.04 -3.00
N PRO A 25 16.38 -14.41 -3.51
CA PRO A 25 16.34 -12.96 -3.67
C PRO A 25 16.38 -12.26 -2.30
N ALA A 26 15.72 -12.84 -1.29
CA ALA A 26 15.73 -12.34 0.07
C ALA A 26 17.08 -12.54 0.77
N LEU A 27 17.74 -13.69 0.56
CA LEU A 27 19.04 -13.99 1.13
C LEU A 27 20.13 -13.06 0.56
N VAL A 28 20.20 -12.96 -0.78
CA VAL A 28 21.17 -12.11 -1.47
C VAL A 28 20.92 -10.64 -1.13
N ALA A 29 19.66 -10.20 -1.08
CA ALA A 29 19.33 -8.86 -0.63
C ALA A 29 19.81 -8.57 0.80
N ARG A 30 19.61 -9.48 1.75
CA ARG A 30 20.09 -9.31 3.13
C ARG A 30 21.62 -9.23 3.17
N ALA A 31 22.31 -10.04 2.38
CA ALA A 31 23.76 -10.03 2.31
C ALA A 31 24.28 -8.72 1.66
N CYS A 32 23.69 -8.26 0.56
CA CYS A 32 23.99 -6.95 -0.02
C CYS A 32 23.68 -5.79 0.95
N ALA A 33 22.60 -5.88 1.72
CA ALA A 33 22.26 -4.88 2.72
C ALA A 33 23.27 -4.85 3.88
N LEU A 34 23.74 -6.02 4.33
CA LEU A 34 24.77 -6.11 5.36
C LEU A 34 26.08 -5.50 4.86
N VAL A 35 26.55 -5.87 3.66
CA VAL A 35 27.74 -5.29 3.05
C VAL A 35 27.58 -3.78 2.90
N GLY A 36 26.44 -3.32 2.38
CA GLY A 36 26.20 -1.89 2.21
C GLY A 36 26.15 -1.12 3.54
N LEU A 37 25.64 -1.72 4.62
CA LEU A 37 25.66 -1.12 5.95
C LEU A 37 27.07 -1.05 6.54
N LEU A 38 27.89 -2.07 6.30
CA LEU A 38 29.31 -2.06 6.68
C LEU A 38 30.10 -0.99 5.91
N ASP A 39 29.85 -0.83 4.61
CA ASP A 39 30.46 0.21 3.76
C ASP A 39 30.09 1.63 4.22
N VAL A 40 28.82 1.84 4.60
CA VAL A 40 28.34 3.08 5.19
C VAL A 40 28.98 3.33 6.55
N ALA A 41 29.04 2.32 7.43
CA ALA A 41 29.66 2.45 8.74
C ALA A 41 31.16 2.77 8.64
N GLY A 42 31.87 2.14 7.69
CA GLY A 42 33.28 2.42 7.40
C GLY A 42 33.52 3.82 6.84
N GLY A 43 32.56 4.38 6.09
CA GLY A 43 32.62 5.75 5.59
C GLY A 43 32.30 6.82 6.66
N VAL A 44 31.36 6.55 7.57
CA VAL A 44 30.83 7.52 8.55
C VAL A 44 31.64 7.58 9.85
N PHE A 45 32.22 6.47 10.31
CA PHE A 45 32.86 6.38 11.63
C PHE A 45 34.40 6.29 11.53
N PRO A 46 35.15 7.40 11.72
CA PRO A 46 36.61 7.41 11.64
C PRO A 46 37.28 6.56 12.73
N ARG A 47 36.60 6.28 13.85
CA ARG A 47 37.14 5.46 14.96
C ARG A 47 37.38 3.99 14.58
N PHE A 48 36.74 3.47 13.52
CA PHE A 48 37.08 2.16 12.96
C PHE A 48 38.41 2.19 12.17
N ARG A 49 38.96 3.36 11.83
CA ARG A 49 40.27 3.51 11.15
C ARG A 49 41.47 3.31 12.08
N HIS A 50 41.28 3.39 13.41
CA HIS A 50 42.38 3.48 14.37
C HIS A 50 42.29 2.53 15.59
N SER A 51 41.36 1.55 15.60
CA SER A 51 41.28 0.53 16.66
C SER A 51 42.09 -0.73 16.31
N ARG A 52 42.50 -1.53 17.32
CA ARG A 52 43.30 -2.77 17.25
C ARG A 52 42.64 -3.95 16.51
N MET A 53 41.76 -3.68 15.54
CA MET A 53 41.09 -4.65 14.69
C MET A 53 41.72 -4.68 13.29
N HIS A 54 43.05 -4.58 13.20
CA HIS A 54 43.78 -4.46 11.92
C HIS A 54 43.52 -5.63 10.96
N SER A 55 43.17 -6.82 11.46
CA SER A 55 42.86 -7.99 10.62
C SER A 55 41.44 -8.01 10.02
N PHE A 56 40.50 -7.23 10.57
CA PHE A 56 39.17 -7.04 9.97
C PHE A 56 39.07 -5.72 9.19
N ALA A 57 39.95 -4.75 9.48
CA ALA A 57 40.00 -3.44 8.82
C ALA A 57 40.59 -3.48 7.40
N GLU A 58 41.34 -4.52 7.02
CA GLU A 58 41.76 -4.74 5.61
C GLU A 58 40.58 -5.03 4.66
N VAL A 59 39.41 -5.35 5.22
CA VAL A 59 38.17 -5.65 4.49
C VAL A 59 37.27 -4.41 4.41
N LEU A 60 37.47 -3.42 5.27
CA LEU A 60 36.59 -2.25 5.40
C LEU A 60 37.09 -1.06 4.57
N PRO A 61 36.22 -0.37 3.80
CA PRO A 61 36.70 0.59 2.84
C PRO A 61 36.96 1.94 3.52
N GLY A 62 38.19 2.21 3.97
CA GLY A 62 38.46 3.53 4.57
C GLY A 62 39.88 3.97 4.90
N SER A 63 40.95 3.25 4.56
CA SER A 63 42.27 3.56 5.15
C SER A 63 43.06 4.71 4.53
N PHE A 64 42.76 5.25 3.34
CA PHE A 64 43.51 6.42 2.83
C PHE A 64 42.61 7.36 1.99
N GLY A 65 42.37 8.58 2.49
CA GLY A 65 41.73 9.70 1.75
C GLY A 65 40.20 9.89 1.94
N PRO A 66 39.70 11.14 2.04
CA PRO A 66 38.26 11.49 2.01
C PRO A 66 37.52 11.02 0.76
N PHE A 67 38.20 10.94 -0.40
CA PHE A 67 37.64 10.40 -1.64
C PHE A 67 37.24 8.91 -1.52
N ALA A 68 38.12 8.09 -0.94
CA ALA A 68 37.86 6.68 -0.70
C ALA A 68 36.70 6.45 0.29
N ALA A 69 36.49 7.39 1.22
CA ALA A 69 35.37 7.36 2.16
C ALA A 69 34.04 7.70 1.47
N ALA A 70 34.02 8.73 0.60
CA ALA A 70 32.85 9.11 -0.17
C ALA A 70 32.43 8.01 -1.15
N LEU A 71 33.38 7.34 -1.80
CA LEU A 71 33.13 6.21 -2.70
C LEU A 71 32.60 4.98 -1.95
N SER A 72 33.15 4.69 -0.76
CA SER A 72 32.64 3.63 0.14
C SER A 72 31.20 3.90 0.54
N LEU A 73 30.92 5.12 1.00
CA LEU A 73 29.58 5.54 1.38
C LEU A 73 28.62 5.36 0.20
N SER A 74 29.03 5.84 -0.99
CA SER A 74 28.32 5.72 -2.29
C SER A 74 27.92 4.28 -2.60
N ALA A 75 28.92 3.40 -2.61
CA ALA A 75 28.73 1.99 -2.90
C ALA A 75 27.81 1.34 -1.86
N GLY A 76 27.99 1.68 -0.59
CA GLY A 76 27.19 1.15 0.50
C GLY A 76 25.71 1.54 0.42
N VAL A 77 25.40 2.79 0.14
CA VAL A 77 24.01 3.24 -0.04
C VAL A 77 23.41 2.71 -1.34
N LEU A 78 24.19 2.62 -2.42
CA LEU A 78 23.74 1.98 -3.65
C LEU A 78 23.41 0.50 -3.42
N LEU A 79 24.25 -0.24 -2.69
CA LEU A 79 23.99 -1.63 -2.30
C LEU A 79 22.75 -1.76 -1.40
N LEU A 80 22.50 -0.83 -0.49
CA LEU A 80 21.28 -0.80 0.33
C LEU A 80 20.01 -0.57 -0.52
N LEU A 81 20.07 0.36 -1.48
CA LEU A 81 18.98 0.62 -2.42
C LEU A 81 18.74 -0.59 -3.34
N LEU A 82 19.81 -1.19 -3.86
CA LEU A 82 19.76 -2.39 -4.68
C LEU A 82 19.26 -3.59 -3.90
N ALA A 83 19.67 -3.76 -2.64
CA ALA A 83 19.19 -4.83 -1.76
C ALA A 83 17.66 -4.80 -1.65
N HIS A 84 17.05 -3.62 -1.51
CA HIS A 84 15.59 -3.51 -1.52
C HIS A 84 14.96 -3.96 -2.85
N GLY A 85 15.58 -3.58 -3.98
CA GLY A 85 15.13 -3.99 -5.31
C GLY A 85 15.33 -5.49 -5.60
N LEU A 86 16.45 -6.06 -5.15
CA LEU A 86 16.80 -7.48 -5.23
C LEU A 86 15.85 -8.33 -4.39
N LYS A 87 15.50 -7.88 -3.18
CA LYS A 87 14.51 -8.55 -2.32
C LYS A 87 13.17 -8.71 -3.05
N ARG A 88 12.83 -7.76 -3.91
CA ARG A 88 11.62 -7.77 -4.74
C ARG A 88 11.85 -8.39 -6.13
N GLY A 89 12.92 -9.13 -6.38
CA GLY A 89 13.12 -9.77 -7.69
C GLY A 89 13.14 -8.80 -8.89
N LYS A 90 13.48 -7.52 -8.69
CA LYS A 90 13.43 -6.53 -9.78
C LYS A 90 14.57 -6.77 -10.77
N ARG A 91 14.24 -6.98 -12.05
CA ARG A 91 15.25 -7.21 -13.10
C ARG A 91 16.27 -6.09 -13.23
N ARG A 92 15.85 -4.83 -13.00
CA ARG A 92 16.76 -3.68 -13.01
C ARG A 92 17.74 -3.68 -11.85
N ALA A 93 17.27 -4.05 -10.65
CA ALA A 93 18.13 -4.13 -9.48
C ALA A 93 19.15 -5.28 -9.63
N TRP A 94 18.71 -6.40 -10.22
CA TRP A 94 19.59 -7.48 -10.61
C TRP A 94 20.67 -7.04 -11.62
N ARG A 95 20.30 -6.37 -12.72
CA ARG A 95 21.28 -5.85 -13.70
C ARG A 95 22.28 -4.89 -13.05
N ALA A 96 21.80 -3.96 -12.24
CA ALA A 96 22.66 -3.00 -11.55
C ALA A 96 23.60 -3.69 -10.56
N ALA A 97 23.13 -4.70 -9.81
CA ALA A 97 23.98 -5.48 -8.90
C ALA A 97 25.02 -6.32 -9.67
N VAL A 98 24.63 -6.94 -10.78
CA VAL A 98 25.52 -7.72 -11.66
C VAL A 98 26.59 -6.85 -12.32
N MET A 99 26.33 -5.55 -12.56
CA MET A 99 27.34 -4.61 -13.05
C MET A 99 28.21 -4.04 -11.91
N LEU A 100 27.59 -3.72 -10.77
CA LEU A 100 28.27 -3.07 -9.65
C LEU A 100 29.22 -3.99 -8.91
N LEU A 101 28.84 -5.26 -8.69
CA LEU A 101 29.66 -6.21 -7.91
C LEU A 101 31.00 -6.53 -8.59
N PRO A 102 31.09 -6.81 -9.91
CA PRO A 102 32.37 -6.96 -10.58
C PRO A 102 33.20 -5.68 -10.59
N ALA A 103 32.58 -4.53 -10.87
CA ALA A 103 33.28 -3.24 -10.87
C ALA A 103 33.87 -2.93 -9.47
N GLY A 104 33.10 -3.20 -8.41
CA GLY A 104 33.55 -3.10 -7.03
C GLY A 104 34.67 -4.08 -6.69
N ALA A 105 34.59 -5.33 -7.15
CA ALA A 105 35.63 -6.33 -6.96
C ALA A 105 36.96 -5.91 -7.62
N VAL A 106 36.90 -5.42 -8.87
CA VAL A 106 38.06 -4.89 -9.59
C VAL A 106 38.64 -3.69 -8.86
N ALA A 107 37.81 -2.74 -8.42
CA ALA A 107 38.28 -1.57 -7.68
C ALA A 107 38.95 -1.95 -6.34
N GLN A 108 38.39 -2.92 -5.60
CA GLN A 108 38.97 -3.41 -4.34
C GLN A 108 40.29 -4.16 -4.57
N PHE A 109 40.41 -4.91 -5.67
CA PHE A 109 41.64 -5.60 -6.01
C PHE A 109 42.72 -4.63 -6.50
N MET A 110 42.41 -3.78 -7.48
CA MET A 110 43.40 -2.90 -8.12
C MET A 110 43.88 -1.76 -7.22
N TYR A 111 42.98 -1.11 -6.47
CA TYR A 111 43.35 0.05 -5.65
C TYR A 111 43.68 -0.32 -4.21
N ARG A 112 43.20 -1.47 -3.70
CA ARG A 112 43.35 -1.83 -2.27
C ARG A 112 44.00 -3.18 -2.02
N HIS A 113 44.30 -3.97 -3.06
CA HIS A 113 44.88 -5.31 -2.94
C HIS A 113 44.08 -6.24 -1.98
N SER A 114 42.77 -5.97 -1.77
CA SER A 114 41.95 -6.70 -0.81
C SER A 114 41.33 -7.94 -1.45
N ILE A 115 41.94 -9.09 -1.18
CA ILE A 115 41.47 -10.40 -1.70
C ILE A 115 40.09 -10.74 -1.11
N LEU A 116 39.88 -10.48 0.19
CA LEU A 116 38.63 -10.86 0.85
C LEU A 116 37.42 -10.08 0.31
N GLY A 117 37.57 -8.78 0.05
CA GLY A 117 36.49 -7.96 -0.51
C GLY A 117 36.08 -8.41 -1.91
N ALA A 118 37.08 -8.74 -2.76
CA ALA A 118 36.83 -9.31 -4.08
C ALA A 118 36.11 -10.66 -3.99
N LEU A 119 36.51 -11.54 -3.07
CA LEU A 119 35.85 -12.82 -2.82
C LEU A 119 34.40 -12.66 -2.35
N ILE A 120 34.12 -11.72 -1.46
CA ILE A 120 32.73 -11.42 -1.00
C ILE A 120 31.88 -10.95 -2.18
N SER A 121 32.40 -10.06 -3.02
CA SER A 121 31.70 -9.55 -4.20
C SER A 121 31.39 -10.67 -5.21
N ILE A 122 32.33 -11.58 -5.44
CA ILE A 122 32.14 -12.76 -6.29
C ILE A 122 31.13 -13.72 -5.66
N ALA A 123 31.21 -13.97 -4.35
CA ALA A 123 30.27 -14.84 -3.63
C ALA A 123 28.82 -14.33 -3.67
N LEU A 124 28.61 -13.00 -3.73
CA LEU A 124 27.30 -12.39 -3.95
C LEU A 124 26.85 -12.45 -5.42
N LEU A 125 27.79 -12.37 -6.36
CA LEU A 125 27.52 -12.40 -7.80
C LEU A 125 27.06 -13.79 -8.27
N VAL A 126 27.69 -14.86 -7.80
CA VAL A 126 27.36 -16.25 -8.19
C VAL A 126 25.87 -16.59 -8.03
N PRO A 127 25.22 -16.40 -6.86
CA PRO A 127 23.80 -16.70 -6.71
C PRO A 127 22.91 -15.78 -7.55
N LEU A 128 23.31 -14.53 -7.80
CA LEU A 128 22.58 -13.64 -8.72
C LEU A 128 22.56 -14.19 -10.14
N LEU A 129 23.69 -14.72 -10.63
CA LEU A 129 23.80 -15.28 -11.98
C LEU A 129 23.07 -16.62 -12.10
N LEU A 130 23.22 -17.51 -11.11
CA LEU A 130 22.59 -18.84 -11.11
C LEU A 130 21.06 -18.78 -11.03
N HIS A 131 20.52 -17.78 -10.34
CA HIS A 131 19.08 -17.63 -10.10
C HIS A 131 18.47 -16.43 -10.84
N ARG A 132 19.00 -16.10 -12.02
CA ARG A 132 18.55 -14.96 -12.85
C ARG A 132 17.04 -14.94 -13.10
N ASP A 133 16.42 -16.11 -13.22
CA ASP A 133 14.99 -16.25 -13.58
C ASP A 133 14.05 -15.82 -12.44
N GLN A 134 14.57 -15.71 -11.22
CA GLN A 134 13.82 -15.19 -10.07
C GLN A 134 13.78 -13.66 -10.03
N PHE A 135 14.59 -12.99 -10.86
CA PHE A 135 14.64 -11.54 -10.97
C PHE A 135 13.90 -11.05 -12.22
N ALA A 136 12.76 -11.68 -12.55
CA ALA A 136 11.99 -11.41 -13.77
C ALA A 136 10.91 -10.33 -13.61
N ALA A 137 10.81 -9.66 -12.45
CA ALA A 137 9.70 -8.76 -12.18
C ALA A 137 9.62 -7.61 -13.20
N LEU A 138 8.43 -7.38 -13.74
CA LEU A 138 8.16 -6.40 -14.79
C LEU A 138 8.43 -4.97 -14.28
N PRO A 139 9.16 -4.15 -15.05
CA PRO A 139 9.42 -2.78 -14.68
C PRO A 139 8.19 -1.89 -14.86
N ASP A 140 7.98 -0.94 -13.94
CA ASP A 140 6.94 0.09 -14.11
C ASP A 140 7.35 1.07 -15.23
N PRO A 141 6.53 1.26 -16.30
CA PRO A 141 6.86 2.10 -17.45
C PRO A 141 6.96 3.60 -17.14
N ARG A 142 6.40 4.10 -16.02
CA ARG A 142 6.38 5.54 -15.71
C ARG A 142 7.55 5.99 -14.83
N SER A 143 8.13 5.10 -14.01
CA SER A 143 9.28 5.45 -13.15
C SER A 143 10.51 5.88 -13.95
N ARG A 144 10.68 5.38 -15.19
CA ARG A 144 11.82 5.70 -16.05
C ARG A 144 11.87 7.18 -16.44
N TRP A 145 10.73 7.78 -16.74
CA TRP A 145 10.67 9.17 -17.19
C TRP A 145 10.83 10.13 -16.03
N ARG A 146 10.34 9.78 -14.84
CA ARG A 146 10.56 10.58 -13.63
C ARG A 146 11.99 10.49 -13.12
N ALA A 147 12.60 9.30 -13.14
CA ALA A 147 14.01 9.15 -12.81
C ALA A 147 14.91 9.92 -13.79
N LEU A 148 14.62 9.84 -15.09
CA LEU A 148 15.34 10.62 -16.10
C LEU A 148 15.12 12.13 -15.91
N ALA A 149 13.88 12.58 -15.69
CA ALA A 149 13.60 13.99 -15.43
C ALA A 149 14.29 14.50 -14.14
N ASN A 150 14.32 13.69 -13.07
CA ASN A 150 15.05 14.02 -11.85
C ASN A 150 16.56 14.08 -12.10
N PHE A 151 17.11 13.11 -12.84
CA PHE A 151 18.53 13.10 -13.19
C PHE A 151 18.93 14.35 -13.96
N VAL A 152 18.14 14.74 -14.96
CA VAL A 152 18.39 15.95 -15.76
C VAL A 152 18.23 17.21 -14.90
N LEU A 153 17.17 17.32 -14.10
CA LEU A 153 16.89 18.50 -13.30
C LEU A 153 17.91 18.68 -12.15
N MET A 154 18.17 17.62 -11.38
CA MET A 154 19.17 17.65 -10.31
C MET A 154 20.60 17.70 -10.86
N GLY A 155 20.85 17.08 -12.01
CA GLY A 155 22.14 17.18 -12.70
C GLY A 155 22.44 18.60 -13.15
N ALA A 156 21.47 19.27 -13.78
CA ALA A 156 21.60 20.67 -14.18
C ALA A 156 21.74 21.61 -12.96
N GLY A 157 20.96 21.38 -11.90
CA GLY A 157 21.08 22.13 -10.64
C GLY A 157 22.42 21.94 -9.95
N SER A 158 22.93 20.71 -9.89
CA SER A 158 24.24 20.36 -9.32
C SER A 158 25.39 20.93 -10.15
N LEU A 159 25.27 20.95 -11.48
CA LEU A 159 26.22 21.60 -12.36
C LEU A 159 26.24 23.12 -12.13
N GLY A 160 25.08 23.77 -12.09
CA GLY A 160 24.97 25.21 -11.84
C GLY A 160 25.51 25.61 -10.47
N LEU A 161 25.11 24.90 -9.41
CA LEU A 161 25.61 25.14 -8.06
C LEU A 161 27.10 24.81 -7.92
N GLY A 162 27.58 23.75 -8.59
CA GLY A 162 28.99 23.41 -8.66
C GLY A 162 29.83 24.52 -9.31
N LEU A 163 29.33 25.12 -10.40
CA LEU A 163 29.98 26.27 -11.03
C LEU A 163 30.04 27.49 -10.12
N VAL A 164 28.99 27.73 -9.31
CA VAL A 164 29.01 28.77 -8.26
C VAL A 164 30.07 28.45 -7.20
N ILE A 165 30.10 27.22 -6.68
CA ILE A 165 31.08 26.78 -5.65
C ILE A 165 32.52 26.98 -6.14
N VAL A 166 32.79 26.57 -7.40
CA VAL A 166 34.10 26.71 -8.05
C VAL A 166 34.47 28.18 -8.27
N SER A 167 33.47 29.05 -8.48
CA SER A 167 33.68 30.46 -8.82
C SER A 167 33.62 31.43 -7.64
N VAL A 168 33.17 31.00 -6.45
CA VAL A 168 33.03 31.83 -5.23
C VAL A 168 34.37 32.13 -4.55
N HIS A 169 35.45 31.40 -4.87
CA HIS A 169 36.77 31.57 -4.26
C HIS A 169 37.85 32.07 -5.24
N PRO A 170 37.62 33.15 -6.02
CA PRO A 170 38.53 33.57 -7.10
C PRO A 170 39.95 33.86 -6.60
N ASN A 171 40.07 34.41 -5.39
CA ASN A 171 41.37 34.79 -4.80
C ASN A 171 42.21 33.61 -4.30
N ARG A 172 41.70 32.37 -4.37
CA ARG A 172 42.41 31.15 -3.95
C ARG A 172 42.64 30.17 -5.10
N LEU A 173 42.18 30.50 -6.31
CA LEU A 173 42.44 29.71 -7.51
C LEU A 173 43.89 29.88 -7.94
N ILE A 174 44.52 28.78 -8.35
CA ILE A 174 45.85 28.81 -8.96
C ILE A 174 45.65 28.91 -10.48
N GLY A 175 46.01 30.05 -11.07
CA GLY A 175 45.87 30.34 -12.50
C GLY A 175 44.52 30.94 -12.91
N ASP A 176 44.32 31.08 -14.22
CA ASP A 176 43.09 31.63 -14.86
C ASP A 176 42.35 30.53 -15.66
N PRO A 177 41.66 29.58 -15.00
CA PRO A 177 40.99 28.49 -15.70
C PRO A 177 39.82 29.01 -16.52
N SER A 178 39.72 28.51 -17.75
CA SER A 178 38.64 28.82 -18.67
C SER A 178 37.28 28.33 -18.14
N LEU A 179 36.19 28.83 -18.71
CA LEU A 179 34.85 28.34 -18.38
C LEU A 179 34.70 26.84 -18.70
N ALA A 180 35.41 26.34 -19.72
CA ALA A 180 35.45 24.92 -20.06
C ALA A 180 36.18 24.09 -18.98
N ASP A 181 37.27 24.59 -18.41
CA ASP A 181 38.02 23.91 -17.35
C ASP A 181 37.20 23.85 -16.05
N ARG A 182 36.46 24.91 -15.74
CA ARG A 182 35.53 24.95 -14.60
C ARG A 182 34.38 23.95 -14.76
N ILE A 183 33.78 23.87 -15.95
CA ILE A 183 32.74 22.86 -16.25
C ILE A 183 33.32 21.46 -16.10
N THR A 184 34.51 21.21 -16.66
CA THR A 184 35.18 19.91 -16.60
C THR A 184 35.50 19.53 -15.15
N HIS A 185 35.96 20.49 -14.34
CA HIS A 185 36.24 20.28 -12.92
C HIS A 185 34.98 19.98 -12.12
N VAL A 186 33.86 20.66 -12.39
CA VAL A 186 32.56 20.35 -11.77
C VAL A 186 32.09 18.95 -12.18
N LEU A 187 32.16 18.60 -13.47
CA LEU A 187 31.75 17.29 -13.95
C LEU A 187 32.56 16.17 -13.28
N TYR A 188 33.89 16.29 -13.25
CA TYR A 188 34.73 15.32 -12.55
C TYR A 188 34.44 15.28 -11.05
N GLY A 189 34.30 16.43 -10.39
CA GLY A 189 33.99 16.52 -8.97
C GLY A 189 32.62 15.92 -8.60
N LEU A 190 31.60 16.02 -9.47
CA LEU A 190 30.30 15.36 -9.27
C LEU A 190 30.40 13.82 -9.30
N PHE A 191 31.36 13.26 -10.03
CA PHE A 191 31.68 11.83 -9.98
C PHE A 191 32.79 11.50 -8.96
N GLY A 192 33.28 12.52 -8.25
CA GLY A 192 34.32 12.44 -7.23
C GLY A 192 35.75 12.44 -7.79
N PHE A 193 35.97 12.52 -9.09
CA PHE A 193 37.31 12.58 -9.67
C PHE A 193 37.95 13.96 -9.48
N GLU A 194 39.28 13.97 -9.41
CA GLU A 194 40.06 15.21 -9.45
C GLU A 194 39.92 15.87 -10.84
N GLY A 195 39.66 17.18 -10.85
CA GLY A 195 39.52 17.95 -12.06
C GLY A 195 40.67 18.93 -12.28
N PRO A 196 40.70 19.62 -13.44
CA PRO A 196 41.85 20.44 -13.88
C PRO A 196 42.07 21.76 -13.12
N VAL A 197 41.35 22.01 -12.02
CA VAL A 197 41.38 23.29 -11.30
C VAL A 197 41.98 23.07 -9.91
N ASP A 198 43.04 23.81 -9.61
CA ASP A 198 43.73 23.75 -8.31
C ASP A 198 43.43 24.97 -7.44
N TYR A 199 43.42 24.74 -6.13
CA TYR A 199 43.15 25.75 -5.11
C TYR A 199 44.25 25.77 -4.05
N GLN A 200 44.56 26.96 -3.54
CA GLN A 200 45.48 27.11 -2.42
C GLN A 200 44.86 26.67 -1.08
N GLY A 201 45.62 25.87 -0.31
CA GLY A 201 45.28 25.45 1.04
C GLY A 201 44.07 24.49 1.12
N ASN A 202 43.32 24.56 2.22
CA ASN A 202 42.20 23.62 2.48
C ASN A 202 40.97 23.84 1.58
N THR A 203 40.96 24.85 0.69
CA THR A 203 39.82 25.13 -0.19
C THR A 203 39.60 24.03 -1.22
N SER A 204 40.67 23.37 -1.70
CA SER A 204 40.55 22.22 -2.61
C SER A 204 39.70 21.09 -1.99
N TRP A 205 39.91 20.81 -0.71
CA TRP A 205 39.14 19.82 0.04
C TRP A 205 37.66 20.18 0.17
N THR A 206 37.34 21.45 0.45
CA THR A 206 35.95 21.92 0.60
C THR A 206 35.20 21.87 -0.73
N VAL A 207 35.86 22.25 -1.83
CA VAL A 207 35.27 22.20 -3.18
C VAL A 207 35.05 20.75 -3.59
N ALA A 208 36.05 19.88 -3.44
CA ALA A 208 35.93 18.46 -3.75
C ALA A 208 34.84 17.76 -2.94
N PHE A 209 34.73 18.03 -1.63
CA PHE A 209 33.67 17.48 -0.78
C PHE A 209 32.28 17.97 -1.18
N SER A 210 32.14 19.26 -1.51
CA SER A 210 30.85 19.84 -1.89
C SER A 210 30.36 19.32 -3.25
N LEU A 211 31.26 19.23 -4.24
CA LEU A 211 30.95 18.67 -5.55
C LEU A 211 30.61 17.18 -5.44
N GLY A 212 31.41 16.42 -4.68
CA GLY A 212 31.15 15.02 -4.38
C GLY A 212 29.77 14.83 -3.75
N ALA A 213 29.41 15.62 -2.74
CA ALA A 213 28.11 15.57 -2.08
C ALA A 213 26.93 15.88 -3.02
N LEU A 214 27.07 16.85 -3.92
CA LEU A 214 26.04 17.19 -4.92
C LEU A 214 25.81 16.05 -5.92
N GLY A 215 26.88 15.46 -6.43
CA GLY A 215 26.80 14.29 -7.30
C GLY A 215 26.16 13.10 -6.59
N TRP A 216 26.50 12.91 -5.32
CA TRP A 216 25.98 11.86 -4.46
C TRP A 216 24.47 11.98 -4.20
N ILE A 217 24.00 13.17 -3.83
CA ILE A 217 22.57 13.49 -3.65
C ILE A 217 21.82 13.27 -4.96
N THR A 218 22.38 13.72 -6.08
CA THR A 218 21.79 13.54 -7.42
C THR A 218 21.67 12.07 -7.78
N ALA A 219 22.72 11.28 -7.54
CA ALA A 219 22.73 9.85 -7.80
C ALA A 219 21.71 9.11 -6.92
N VAL A 220 21.73 9.33 -5.60
CA VAL A 220 20.82 8.65 -4.67
C VAL A 220 19.37 8.99 -4.90
N THR A 221 19.03 10.26 -5.14
CA THR A 221 17.64 10.66 -5.44
C THR A 221 17.16 10.04 -6.76
N THR A 222 18.01 10.04 -7.79
CA THR A 222 17.70 9.43 -9.10
C THR A 222 17.52 7.92 -8.99
N ILE A 223 18.43 7.24 -8.30
CA ILE A 223 18.40 5.79 -8.06
C ILE A 223 17.16 5.43 -7.23
N TYR A 224 16.89 6.18 -6.17
CA TYR A 224 15.69 6.02 -5.35
C TYR A 224 14.43 6.15 -6.20
N LEU A 225 14.30 7.18 -7.05
CA LEU A 225 13.14 7.36 -7.92
C LEU A 225 13.05 6.29 -9.03
N ALA A 226 14.19 5.83 -9.56
CA ALA A 226 14.23 4.76 -10.55
C ALA A 226 13.72 3.43 -9.98
N PHE A 227 14.02 3.16 -8.70
CA PHE A 227 13.63 1.94 -8.00
C PHE A 227 12.34 2.08 -7.19
N ARG A 228 11.84 3.30 -6.96
CA ARG A 228 10.58 3.56 -6.29
C ARG A 228 9.47 2.82 -7.02
N PRO A 229 8.66 1.99 -6.32
CA PRO A 229 7.44 1.45 -6.88
C PRO A 229 6.53 2.63 -7.21
N GLU A 230 6.29 2.89 -8.49
CA GLU A 230 5.17 3.74 -8.87
C GLU A 230 3.89 2.90 -8.74
N HIS A 231 2.82 3.54 -8.30
CA HIS A 231 1.53 2.88 -8.16
C HIS A 231 0.92 2.86 -9.56
N PRO A 232 0.72 1.69 -10.19
CA PRO A 232 -0.21 1.64 -11.30
C PRO A 232 -1.53 2.14 -10.74
N ALA A 233 -2.06 3.21 -11.32
CA ALA A 233 -3.46 3.56 -11.12
C ALA A 233 -4.27 2.50 -11.86
N ALA A 234 -4.35 1.31 -11.27
CA ALA A 234 -5.23 0.24 -11.70
C ALA A 234 -6.65 0.80 -11.55
N ARG A 235 -7.36 0.96 -12.66
CA ARG A 235 -8.71 1.52 -12.70
C ARG A 235 -9.60 0.57 -13.44
N LEU A 236 -10.79 0.38 -12.91
CA LEU A 236 -11.82 -0.46 -13.50
C LEU A 236 -12.24 0.16 -14.83
N THR A 237 -12.22 -0.63 -15.91
CA THR A 237 -12.78 -0.19 -17.19
C THR A 237 -14.31 -0.35 -17.20
N GLU A 238 -15.00 0.30 -18.12
CA GLU A 238 -16.46 0.15 -18.25
C GLU A 238 -16.86 -1.29 -18.56
N GLU A 239 -16.10 -1.98 -19.42
CA GLU A 239 -16.31 -3.40 -19.74
C GLU A 239 -16.13 -4.30 -18.50
N ASP A 240 -15.09 -4.05 -17.70
CA ASP A 240 -14.85 -4.74 -16.45
C ASP A 240 -16.01 -4.53 -15.46
N GLU A 241 -16.50 -3.29 -15.34
CA GLU A 241 -17.63 -2.92 -14.49
C GLU A 241 -18.90 -3.68 -14.93
N THR A 242 -19.21 -3.73 -16.23
CA THR A 242 -20.35 -4.48 -16.78
C THR A 242 -20.25 -5.98 -16.45
N ARG A 243 -19.06 -6.57 -16.63
CA ARG A 243 -18.85 -8.00 -16.33
C ARG A 243 -18.98 -8.30 -14.84
N LEU A 244 -18.44 -7.44 -13.97
CA LEU A 244 -18.59 -7.58 -12.52
C LEU A 244 -20.06 -7.46 -12.09
N ARG A 245 -20.81 -6.51 -12.65
CA ARG A 245 -22.26 -6.40 -12.40
C ARG A 245 -23.00 -7.66 -12.78
N ALA A 246 -22.68 -8.26 -13.94
CA ALA A 246 -23.30 -9.52 -14.36
C ALA A 246 -23.01 -10.68 -13.37
N LEU A 247 -21.80 -10.74 -12.79
CA LEU A 247 -21.46 -11.70 -11.74
C LEU A 247 -22.20 -11.41 -10.43
N LEU A 248 -22.34 -10.13 -10.04
CA LEU A 248 -23.05 -9.71 -8.84
C LEU A 248 -24.55 -9.98 -8.92
N VAL A 249 -25.17 -9.82 -10.08
CA VAL A 249 -26.59 -10.18 -10.28
C VAL A 249 -26.82 -11.67 -10.02
N LYS A 250 -25.89 -12.54 -10.44
CA LYS A 250 -26.01 -14.00 -10.28
C LYS A 250 -25.55 -14.52 -8.92
N HIS A 251 -24.50 -13.92 -8.34
CA HIS A 251 -23.79 -14.48 -7.18
C HIS A 251 -23.58 -13.48 -6.03
N GLY A 252 -24.04 -12.24 -6.15
CA GLY A 252 -23.84 -11.17 -5.17
C GLY A 252 -24.53 -11.38 -3.83
N ARG A 253 -25.39 -12.41 -3.70
CA ARG A 253 -26.05 -12.78 -2.44
C ARG A 253 -25.08 -13.28 -1.36
N ARG A 254 -23.90 -13.79 -1.74
CA ARG A 254 -22.97 -14.47 -0.82
C ARG A 254 -22.25 -13.52 0.14
N ASP A 255 -21.82 -12.36 -0.34
CA ASP A 255 -20.98 -11.44 0.43
C ASP A 255 -21.54 -10.01 0.38
N SER A 256 -21.76 -9.43 1.55
CA SER A 256 -22.22 -8.04 1.74
C SER A 256 -21.24 -7.01 1.21
N LEU A 257 -19.97 -7.38 1.05
CA LEU A 257 -18.94 -6.52 0.50
C LEU A 257 -18.84 -6.60 -1.03
N GLY A 258 -19.58 -7.50 -1.67
CA GLY A 258 -19.46 -7.79 -3.09
C GLY A 258 -19.68 -6.56 -3.98
N HIS A 259 -20.64 -5.70 -3.65
CA HIS A 259 -20.94 -4.52 -4.47
C HIS A 259 -19.82 -3.47 -4.45
N PHE A 260 -19.00 -3.42 -3.40
CA PHE A 260 -17.85 -2.51 -3.33
C PHE A 260 -16.74 -2.86 -4.34
N ALA A 261 -16.79 -4.07 -4.95
CA ALA A 261 -15.93 -4.45 -6.06
C ALA A 261 -16.06 -3.50 -7.27
N LEU A 262 -17.20 -2.79 -7.41
CA LEU A 262 -17.47 -1.84 -8.50
C LEU A 262 -16.76 -0.48 -8.33
N ARG A 263 -16.02 -0.28 -7.24
CA ARG A 263 -15.26 0.95 -7.02
C ARG A 263 -14.18 1.12 -8.12
N ARG A 264 -14.22 2.25 -8.82
CA ARG A 264 -13.38 2.52 -10.02
C ARG A 264 -11.88 2.69 -9.76
N ASP A 265 -11.43 2.74 -8.51
CA ASP A 265 -10.01 2.76 -8.15
C ASP A 265 -9.41 1.35 -7.93
N LYS A 266 -10.21 0.30 -8.16
CA LYS A 266 -9.79 -1.10 -8.18
C LYS A 266 -9.51 -1.53 -9.62
N ALA A 267 -8.60 -2.47 -9.79
CA ALA A 267 -8.53 -3.32 -10.97
C ALA A 267 -9.16 -4.68 -10.67
N VAL A 268 -9.36 -5.47 -11.71
CA VAL A 268 -9.98 -6.78 -11.64
C VAL A 268 -9.15 -7.80 -12.42
N VAL A 269 -9.07 -9.01 -11.87
CA VAL A 269 -8.59 -10.20 -12.56
C VAL A 269 -9.73 -11.19 -12.64
N PHE A 270 -10.10 -11.59 -13.86
CA PHE A 270 -11.10 -12.63 -14.09
C PHE A 270 -10.45 -14.00 -14.14
N SER A 271 -11.17 -15.01 -13.63
CA SER A 271 -10.88 -16.42 -13.89
C SER A 271 -10.86 -16.71 -15.40
N PRO A 272 -10.11 -17.72 -15.87
CA PRO A 272 -10.10 -18.13 -17.27
C PRO A 272 -11.50 -18.47 -17.83
N SER A 273 -12.40 -18.97 -16.98
CA SER A 273 -13.79 -19.27 -17.34
C SER A 273 -14.69 -18.03 -17.41
N GLY A 274 -14.23 -16.87 -16.91
CA GLY A 274 -15.01 -15.65 -16.79
C GLY A 274 -16.12 -15.69 -15.74
N LYS A 275 -16.26 -16.80 -14.98
CA LYS A 275 -17.33 -17.01 -13.99
C LYS A 275 -17.01 -16.49 -12.59
N ALA A 276 -15.76 -16.10 -12.36
CA ALA A 276 -15.30 -15.47 -11.12
C ALA A 276 -14.28 -14.36 -11.37
N ALA A 277 -14.16 -13.44 -10.42
CA ALA A 277 -13.25 -12.30 -10.48
C ALA A 277 -12.71 -11.90 -9.10
N VAL A 278 -11.46 -11.45 -9.03
CA VAL A 278 -10.86 -10.84 -7.83
C VAL A 278 -10.60 -9.37 -8.12
N THR A 279 -11.17 -8.48 -7.30
CA THR A 279 -10.88 -7.04 -7.39
C THR A 279 -9.80 -6.65 -6.40
N TYR A 280 -8.88 -5.79 -6.84
CA TYR A 280 -7.71 -5.43 -6.06
C TYR A 280 -7.20 -4.02 -6.35
N ARG A 281 -6.33 -3.52 -5.47
CA ARG A 281 -5.58 -2.28 -5.70
C ARG A 281 -4.16 -2.45 -5.20
N VAL A 282 -3.22 -1.82 -5.90
CA VAL A 282 -1.81 -1.86 -5.53
C VAL A 282 -1.44 -0.60 -4.78
N VAL A 283 -1.04 -0.76 -3.52
CA VAL A 283 -0.70 0.34 -2.62
C VAL A 283 0.62 0.03 -1.92
N SER A 284 1.62 0.90 -2.06
CA SER A 284 2.94 0.72 -1.45
C SER A 284 3.59 -0.66 -1.77
N GLY A 285 3.30 -1.21 -2.97
CA GLY A 285 3.76 -2.51 -3.45
C GLY A 285 3.14 -3.73 -2.75
N VAL A 286 1.98 -3.55 -2.12
CA VAL A 286 1.08 -4.62 -1.68
C VAL A 286 -0.09 -4.63 -2.66
N MET A 287 -0.42 -5.80 -3.20
CA MET A 287 -1.59 -6.03 -4.04
C MET A 287 -2.71 -6.48 -3.11
N LEU A 288 -3.59 -5.54 -2.75
CA LEU A 288 -4.66 -5.73 -1.78
C LEU A 288 -5.93 -6.14 -2.51
N ALA A 289 -6.33 -7.40 -2.41
CA ALA A 289 -7.67 -7.86 -2.75
C ALA A 289 -8.68 -7.41 -1.69
N SER A 290 -9.92 -7.20 -2.11
CA SER A 290 -10.99 -6.62 -1.29
C SER A 290 -12.18 -7.57 -1.23
N GLY A 291 -12.51 -8.04 -0.03
CA GLY A 291 -13.61 -9.00 0.18
C GLY A 291 -13.34 -10.35 -0.46
N ASP A 292 -14.42 -11.09 -0.72
CA ASP A 292 -14.34 -12.38 -1.41
C ASP A 292 -14.20 -12.23 -2.93
N PRO A 293 -13.71 -13.26 -3.64
CA PRO A 293 -13.87 -13.31 -5.09
C PRO A 293 -15.36 -13.24 -5.48
N ILE A 294 -15.67 -12.48 -6.52
CA ILE A 294 -17.02 -12.30 -7.03
C ILE A 294 -17.32 -13.39 -8.06
N GLY A 295 -18.46 -14.06 -7.94
CA GLY A 295 -18.92 -15.05 -8.92
C GLY A 295 -19.05 -16.46 -8.35
N ASP A 296 -18.98 -17.46 -9.23
CA ASP A 296 -19.14 -18.86 -8.88
C ASP A 296 -17.95 -19.38 -8.06
N VAL A 297 -18.22 -20.01 -6.92
CA VAL A 297 -17.20 -20.53 -5.99
C VAL A 297 -16.32 -21.58 -6.63
N GLU A 298 -16.87 -22.38 -7.54
CA GLU A 298 -16.10 -23.38 -8.29
C GLU A 298 -15.04 -22.73 -9.20
N ALA A 299 -15.28 -21.48 -9.64
CA ALA A 299 -14.36 -20.72 -10.48
C ALA A 299 -13.41 -19.80 -9.68
N TRP A 300 -13.58 -19.66 -8.36
CA TRP A 300 -12.71 -18.83 -7.51
C TRP A 300 -11.23 -19.23 -7.60
N PRO A 301 -10.84 -20.53 -7.58
CA PRO A 301 -9.43 -20.92 -7.69
C PRO A 301 -8.74 -20.34 -8.94
N GLY A 302 -9.43 -20.34 -10.09
CA GLY A 302 -8.89 -19.79 -11.33
C GLY A 302 -8.70 -18.27 -11.29
N ALA A 303 -9.53 -17.52 -10.56
CA ALA A 303 -9.34 -16.09 -10.37
C ALA A 303 -8.19 -15.80 -9.36
N ILE A 304 -8.10 -16.61 -8.31
CA ILE A 304 -7.04 -16.53 -7.28
C ILE A 304 -5.67 -16.82 -7.89
N GLU A 305 -5.55 -17.85 -8.73
CA GLU A 305 -4.31 -18.20 -9.43
C GLU A 305 -3.83 -17.03 -10.29
N ARG A 306 -4.71 -16.46 -11.10
CA ARG A 306 -4.40 -15.29 -11.94
C ARG A 306 -4.02 -14.06 -11.12
N PHE A 307 -4.65 -13.85 -9.97
CA PHE A 307 -4.26 -12.79 -9.02
C PHE A 307 -2.84 -13.02 -8.48
N MET A 308 -2.50 -14.26 -8.13
CA MET A 308 -1.16 -14.63 -7.63
C MET A 308 -0.09 -14.50 -8.71
N ASP A 309 -0.41 -14.87 -9.96
CA ASP A 309 0.46 -14.67 -11.12
C ASP A 309 0.78 -13.20 -11.35
N GLU A 310 -0.24 -12.33 -11.25
CA GLU A 310 -0.07 -10.89 -11.38
C GLU A 310 0.80 -10.32 -10.24
N ALA A 311 0.55 -10.74 -9.00
CA ALA A 311 1.37 -10.38 -7.85
C ALA A 311 2.83 -10.80 -8.05
N LYS A 312 3.07 -11.99 -8.59
CA LYS A 312 4.40 -12.52 -8.89
C LYS A 312 5.08 -11.78 -10.04
N ALA A 313 4.37 -11.50 -11.12
CA ALA A 313 4.89 -10.80 -12.30
C ALA A 313 5.41 -9.39 -11.96
N HIS A 314 4.78 -8.72 -10.99
CA HIS A 314 5.16 -7.38 -10.54
C HIS A 314 5.91 -7.34 -9.20
N SER A 315 6.16 -8.50 -8.58
CA SER A 315 6.72 -8.63 -7.23
C SER A 315 5.99 -7.78 -6.19
N TRP A 316 4.66 -7.80 -6.25
CA TRP A 316 3.80 -7.26 -5.22
C TRP A 316 3.60 -8.30 -4.12
N THR A 317 3.45 -7.80 -2.89
CA THR A 317 3.05 -8.65 -1.76
C THR A 317 1.54 -8.89 -1.88
N PRO A 318 1.05 -10.11 -2.12
CA PRO A 318 -0.38 -10.39 -2.15
C PRO A 318 -0.95 -10.33 -0.72
N ALA A 319 -2.12 -9.73 -0.58
CA ALA A 319 -2.89 -9.76 0.65
C ALA A 319 -4.38 -9.58 0.35
N VAL A 320 -5.24 -10.15 1.19
CA VAL A 320 -6.70 -10.04 1.10
C VAL A 320 -7.21 -9.34 2.34
N MET A 321 -8.09 -8.36 2.15
CA MET A 321 -8.70 -7.59 3.24
C MET A 321 -10.21 -7.84 3.29
N GLY A 322 -10.70 -8.30 4.44
CA GLY A 322 -12.14 -8.36 4.73
C GLY A 322 -12.88 -9.52 4.07
N CYS A 323 -12.18 -10.58 3.66
CA CYS A 323 -12.85 -11.79 3.14
C CYS A 323 -13.67 -12.48 4.24
N SER A 324 -14.75 -13.16 3.84
CA SER A 324 -15.54 -14.03 4.71
C SER A 324 -14.72 -15.25 5.16
N GLU A 325 -15.29 -16.05 6.07
CA GLU A 325 -14.71 -17.34 6.46
C GLU A 325 -14.51 -18.25 5.25
N THR A 326 -15.54 -18.42 4.41
CA THR A 326 -15.45 -19.22 3.19
C THR A 326 -14.40 -18.69 2.21
N GLY A 327 -14.34 -17.38 2.02
CA GLY A 327 -13.29 -16.75 1.21
C GLY A 327 -11.90 -17.04 1.76
N GLY A 328 -11.70 -16.85 3.06
CA GLY A 328 -10.44 -17.12 3.77
C GLY A 328 -9.97 -18.57 3.65
N GLU A 329 -10.89 -19.54 3.75
CA GLU A 329 -10.61 -20.96 3.55
C GLU A 329 -10.13 -21.26 2.13
N VAL A 330 -10.84 -20.75 1.11
CA VAL A 330 -10.46 -20.96 -0.29
C VAL A 330 -9.11 -20.31 -0.57
N TRP A 331 -8.88 -19.06 -0.14
CA TRP A 331 -7.59 -18.41 -0.28
C TRP A 331 -6.46 -19.24 0.37
N THR A 332 -6.65 -19.67 1.61
CA THR A 332 -5.66 -20.48 2.35
C THR A 332 -5.36 -21.79 1.63
N ARG A 333 -6.41 -22.49 1.16
CA ARG A 333 -6.29 -23.77 0.44
C ARG A 333 -5.54 -23.63 -0.87
N GLU A 334 -5.89 -22.64 -1.70
CA GLU A 334 -5.33 -22.49 -3.05
C GLU A 334 -3.92 -21.90 -3.05
N THR A 335 -3.57 -21.08 -2.05
CA THR A 335 -2.32 -20.29 -2.07
C THR A 335 -1.33 -20.66 -0.98
N GLY A 336 -1.75 -21.38 0.06
CA GLY A 336 -0.95 -21.65 1.25
C GLY A 336 -0.64 -20.41 2.10
N LEU A 337 -1.40 -19.32 1.91
CA LEU A 337 -1.33 -18.12 2.75
C LEU A 337 -2.04 -18.37 4.10
N ASP A 338 -1.66 -17.64 5.13
CA ASP A 338 -2.27 -17.70 6.45
C ASP A 338 -3.44 -16.70 6.55
N ALA A 339 -4.49 -17.06 7.29
CA ALA A 339 -5.62 -16.18 7.62
C ALA A 339 -5.56 -15.70 9.08
N LEU A 340 -5.85 -14.42 9.30
CA LEU A 340 -5.99 -13.81 10.62
C LEU A 340 -7.35 -13.13 10.72
N GLU A 341 -8.09 -13.41 11.79
CA GLU A 341 -9.34 -12.73 12.09
C GLU A 341 -9.10 -11.22 12.27
N LEU A 342 -9.70 -10.42 11.40
CA LEU A 342 -9.58 -8.97 11.37
C LEU A 342 -10.58 -8.30 12.31
N GLY A 343 -11.77 -8.86 12.47
CA GLY A 343 -12.90 -8.29 13.20
C GLY A 343 -14.22 -8.85 12.71
N ASP A 344 -15.31 -8.17 13.03
CA ASP A 344 -16.66 -8.67 12.73
C ASP A 344 -17.52 -7.61 12.04
N GLU A 345 -18.31 -8.05 11.09
CA GLU A 345 -19.37 -7.26 10.47
C GLU A 345 -20.67 -7.36 11.27
N ALA A 346 -21.37 -6.23 11.41
CA ALA A 346 -22.65 -6.16 12.09
C ALA A 346 -23.79 -6.31 11.08
N VAL A 347 -24.41 -7.48 11.01
CA VAL A 347 -25.57 -7.76 10.15
C VAL A 347 -26.84 -7.76 10.99
N VAL A 348 -27.81 -6.92 10.63
CA VAL A 348 -29.14 -6.90 11.27
C VAL A 348 -30.13 -7.64 10.39
N ASP A 349 -30.73 -8.69 10.94
CA ASP A 349 -31.84 -9.40 10.31
C ASP A 349 -33.13 -8.59 10.52
N VAL A 350 -33.77 -8.20 9.41
CA VAL A 350 -34.91 -7.24 9.41
C VAL A 350 -36.12 -7.84 10.13
N ALA A 351 -36.33 -9.16 10.03
CA ALA A 351 -37.43 -9.85 10.68
C ALA A 351 -37.34 -9.80 12.22
N ASP A 352 -36.12 -9.78 12.76
CA ASP A 352 -35.87 -9.77 14.21
C ASP A 352 -35.79 -8.35 14.79
N PHE A 353 -35.72 -7.34 13.92
CA PHE A 353 -35.60 -5.95 14.33
C PHE A 353 -36.91 -5.38 14.88
N SER A 354 -36.87 -4.88 16.11
CA SER A 354 -37.98 -4.13 16.70
C SER A 354 -37.47 -3.00 17.60
N LEU A 355 -38.14 -1.85 17.59
CA LEU A 355 -37.86 -0.80 18.58
C LEU A 355 -38.45 -1.09 19.96
N ALA A 356 -39.27 -2.14 20.08
CA ALA A 356 -39.87 -2.55 21.34
C ALA A 356 -38.85 -3.22 22.27
N GLY A 357 -39.22 -3.38 23.54
CA GLY A 357 -38.38 -4.07 24.52
C GLY A 357 -37.33 -3.21 25.22
N ARG A 358 -36.65 -3.85 26.18
CA ARG A 358 -35.70 -3.21 27.11
C ARG A 358 -34.37 -2.89 26.45
N ALA A 359 -33.84 -3.79 25.62
CA ALA A 359 -32.56 -3.61 24.94
C ALA A 359 -32.56 -2.37 24.04
N MET A 360 -33.69 -2.11 23.37
CA MET A 360 -33.86 -1.01 22.42
C MET A 360 -34.32 0.31 23.07
N ARG A 361 -34.42 0.38 24.41
CA ARG A 361 -34.87 1.59 25.13
C ARG A 361 -34.06 2.82 24.76
N ASN A 362 -32.73 2.70 24.72
CA ASN A 362 -31.84 3.82 24.45
C ASN A 362 -31.99 4.32 23.00
N VAL A 363 -32.04 3.40 22.03
CA VAL A 363 -32.26 3.74 20.61
C VAL A 363 -33.63 4.38 20.42
N ARG A 364 -34.68 3.78 20.98
CA ARG A 364 -36.05 4.31 20.92
C ARG A 364 -36.17 5.72 21.52
N GLN A 365 -35.55 5.96 22.67
CA GLN A 365 -35.53 7.30 23.29
C GLN A 365 -34.79 8.32 22.42
N MET A 366 -33.67 7.93 21.82
CA MET A 366 -32.90 8.77 20.90
C MET A 366 -33.72 9.14 19.67
N VAL A 367 -34.31 8.15 19.00
CA VAL A 367 -35.17 8.33 17.82
C VAL A 367 -36.35 9.24 18.16
N LYS A 368 -37.10 8.94 19.23
CA LYS A 368 -38.24 9.76 19.66
C LYS A 368 -37.86 11.19 20.03
N ARG A 369 -36.65 11.41 20.54
CA ARG A 369 -36.16 12.76 20.84
C ARG A 369 -35.93 13.55 19.55
N ILE A 370 -35.35 12.92 18.54
CA ILE A 370 -35.06 13.56 17.25
C ILE A 370 -36.35 13.80 16.47
N GLU A 371 -37.27 12.84 16.44
CA GLU A 371 -38.59 13.03 15.82
C GLU A 371 -39.33 14.23 16.44
N ARG A 372 -39.31 14.37 17.79
CA ARG A 372 -39.89 15.53 18.48
C ARG A 372 -39.18 16.86 18.17
N ALA A 373 -37.93 16.81 17.72
CA ALA A 373 -37.19 17.99 17.28
C ALA A 373 -37.53 18.41 15.83
N GLY A 374 -38.52 17.75 15.20
CA GLY A 374 -39.07 18.14 13.89
C GLY A 374 -38.37 17.48 12.70
N TYR A 375 -37.57 16.43 12.91
CA TYR A 375 -36.93 15.71 11.81
C TYR A 375 -37.88 14.68 11.20
N GLU A 376 -37.94 14.69 9.88
CA GLU A 376 -38.61 13.69 9.05
C GLU A 376 -37.56 12.80 8.35
N THR A 377 -37.92 11.54 8.10
CA THR A 377 -37.05 10.62 7.36
C THR A 377 -37.69 10.18 6.06
N ARG A 378 -36.86 10.03 5.02
CA ARG A 378 -37.29 9.50 3.72
C ARG A 378 -36.33 8.39 3.32
N VAL A 379 -36.86 7.23 2.94
CA VAL A 379 -36.08 6.09 2.45
C VAL A 379 -36.58 5.73 1.06
N ARG A 380 -35.70 5.75 0.06
CA ARG A 380 -36.02 5.57 -1.36
C ARG A 380 -34.88 4.84 -2.08
N ARG A 381 -35.15 4.26 -3.26
CA ARG A 381 -34.07 3.86 -4.16
C ARG A 381 -33.47 5.10 -4.80
N VAL A 382 -32.17 5.06 -5.11
CA VAL A 382 -31.46 6.16 -5.77
C VAL A 382 -32.09 6.48 -7.12
N GLY A 383 -32.59 5.47 -7.85
CA GLY A 383 -33.31 5.63 -9.11
C GLY A 383 -34.66 6.36 -8.99
N ASP A 384 -35.23 6.48 -7.80
CA ASP A 384 -36.51 7.17 -7.57
C ASP A 384 -36.31 8.68 -7.31
N LEU A 385 -35.08 9.16 -7.16
CA LEU A 385 -34.78 10.56 -6.92
C LEU A 385 -34.72 11.31 -8.25
N GLY A 386 -35.35 12.49 -8.31
CA GLY A 386 -35.16 13.39 -9.44
C GLY A 386 -33.73 13.96 -9.48
N GLU A 387 -33.24 14.28 -10.67
CA GLU A 387 -31.87 14.79 -10.91
C GLU A 387 -31.47 15.94 -9.99
N ALA A 388 -32.36 16.91 -9.78
CA ALA A 388 -32.10 18.06 -8.91
C ALA A 388 -31.97 17.69 -7.42
N GLU A 389 -32.70 16.67 -6.97
CA GLU A 389 -32.60 16.16 -5.60
C GLU A 389 -31.32 15.32 -5.43
N LEU A 390 -31.02 14.46 -6.40
CA LEU A 390 -29.82 13.64 -6.40
C LEU A 390 -28.54 14.48 -6.39
N GLU A 391 -28.48 15.54 -7.20
CA GLU A 391 -27.33 16.46 -7.22
C GLU A 391 -27.18 17.20 -5.88
N ARG A 392 -28.29 17.58 -5.24
CA ARG A 392 -28.27 18.20 -3.90
C ARG A 392 -27.71 17.24 -2.85
N VAL A 393 -28.18 16.00 -2.85
CA VAL A 393 -27.67 14.93 -1.99
C VAL A 393 -26.19 14.69 -2.22
N ARG A 394 -25.75 14.63 -3.49
CA ARG A 394 -24.36 14.40 -3.86
C ARG A 394 -23.45 15.50 -3.32
N ARG A 395 -23.82 16.77 -3.50
CA ARG A 395 -23.07 17.92 -2.97
C ARG A 395 -23.02 17.92 -1.44
N ALA A 396 -24.17 17.70 -0.79
CA ALA A 396 -24.21 17.60 0.67
C ALA A 396 -23.30 16.48 1.20
N ALA A 397 -23.30 15.30 0.56
CA ALA A 397 -22.42 14.20 0.91
C ALA A 397 -20.93 14.53 0.72
N GLU A 398 -20.59 15.29 -0.32
CA GLU A 398 -19.24 15.77 -0.61
C GLU A 398 -18.73 16.78 0.43
N ASP A 399 -19.57 17.74 0.82
CA ASP A 399 -19.21 18.82 1.74
C ASP A 399 -19.16 18.35 3.19
N TRP A 400 -20.08 17.48 3.59
CA TRP A 400 -20.11 16.90 4.93
C TRP A 400 -19.02 15.83 5.16
N ARG A 401 -18.23 15.49 4.13
CA ARG A 401 -17.11 14.53 4.20
C ARG A 401 -16.03 14.94 5.21
N GLY A 402 -15.88 16.24 5.47
CA GLY A 402 -14.94 16.80 6.45
C GLY A 402 -13.45 16.59 6.15
N THR A 403 -13.10 15.85 5.10
CA THR A 403 -11.72 15.57 4.63
C THR A 403 -11.67 15.59 3.09
N ASP A 404 -10.52 15.99 2.53
CA ASP A 404 -10.32 16.16 1.06
C ASP A 404 -10.33 14.85 0.25
N THR A 405 -10.18 13.68 0.90
CA THR A 405 -10.14 12.36 0.25
C THR A 405 -11.22 11.45 0.80
N GLU A 406 -11.99 10.82 -0.08
CA GLU A 406 -12.96 9.79 0.29
C GLU A 406 -12.27 8.65 1.04
N ARG A 407 -12.75 8.36 2.25
CA ARG A 407 -12.27 7.24 3.06
C ARG A 407 -12.97 5.96 2.60
N GLY A 408 -12.29 4.84 2.73
CA GLY A 408 -12.81 3.52 2.38
C GLY A 408 -12.13 2.94 1.14
N PHE A 409 -11.79 1.65 1.21
CA PHE A 409 -11.32 0.84 0.08
C PHE A 409 -12.16 -0.42 -0.02
N SER A 410 -12.24 -1.21 1.04
CA SER A 410 -12.92 -2.52 1.01
C SER A 410 -14.42 -2.41 1.21
N MET A 411 -14.87 -1.27 1.76
CA MET A 411 -16.22 -1.07 2.30
C MET A 411 -16.77 0.33 2.00
N ALA A 412 -16.32 0.92 0.89
CA ALA A 412 -16.90 2.15 0.38
C ALA A 412 -16.89 2.15 -1.15
N LEU A 413 -18.02 2.42 -1.77
CA LEU A 413 -18.16 2.55 -3.22
C LEU A 413 -17.59 3.90 -3.69
N GLY A 414 -17.68 4.92 -2.85
CA GLY A 414 -17.06 6.23 -3.08
C GLY A 414 -17.75 7.07 -4.16
N ARG A 415 -19.00 6.75 -4.50
CA ARG A 415 -19.88 7.53 -5.39
C ARG A 415 -21.34 7.35 -4.97
N ILE A 416 -22.17 8.35 -5.29
CA ILE A 416 -23.63 8.32 -5.13
C ILE A 416 -24.23 8.80 -6.46
N GLY A 417 -25.31 8.16 -6.92
CA GLY A 417 -26.06 8.62 -8.08
C GLY A 417 -25.45 8.28 -9.42
N ASP A 418 -24.58 7.27 -9.50
CA ASP A 418 -24.16 6.74 -10.80
C ASP A 418 -25.36 6.07 -11.50
N PRO A 419 -25.57 6.25 -12.81
CA PRO A 419 -26.71 5.67 -13.51
C PRO A 419 -26.81 4.14 -13.38
N GLY A 420 -25.67 3.45 -13.17
CA GLY A 420 -25.66 2.00 -12.94
C GLY A 420 -26.07 1.59 -11.52
N ASP A 421 -26.21 2.53 -10.58
CA ASP A 421 -26.40 2.28 -9.15
C ASP A 421 -27.81 2.68 -8.67
N GLY A 422 -28.80 2.65 -9.57
CA GLY A 422 -30.19 3.03 -9.27
C GLY A 422 -30.85 2.19 -8.16
N ASP A 423 -30.43 0.93 -7.99
CA ASP A 423 -30.95 0.01 -6.97
C ASP A 423 -30.43 0.29 -5.56
N CYS A 424 -29.40 1.14 -5.41
CA CYS A 424 -28.91 1.57 -4.11
C CYS A 424 -30.03 2.24 -3.30
N LEU A 425 -30.01 2.06 -1.99
CA LEU A 425 -30.94 2.73 -1.09
C LEU A 425 -30.32 3.98 -0.50
N ILE A 426 -31.14 4.99 -0.33
CA ILE A 426 -30.76 6.21 0.37
C ILE A 426 -31.78 6.53 1.46
N ALA A 427 -31.29 6.76 2.67
CA ALA A 427 -32.07 7.26 3.79
C ALA A 427 -31.63 8.68 4.11
N THR A 428 -32.55 9.64 4.06
CA THR A 428 -32.28 11.06 4.31
C THR A 428 -33.09 11.58 5.48
N ALA A 429 -32.48 12.46 6.28
CA ALA A 429 -33.16 13.18 7.37
C ALA A 429 -33.37 14.62 6.94
N HIS A 430 -34.59 15.12 7.13
CA HIS A 430 -35.02 16.45 6.74
C HIS A 430 -35.55 17.22 7.94
N LYS A 431 -35.21 18.49 8.08
CA LYS A 431 -35.77 19.42 9.06
C LYS A 431 -35.86 20.81 8.45
N THR A 432 -37.07 21.38 8.48
CA THR A 432 -37.30 22.76 8.07
C THR A 432 -36.85 23.69 9.18
N ASP A 433 -35.79 24.45 8.93
CA ASP A 433 -35.33 25.51 9.82
C ASP A 433 -35.85 26.88 9.36
N GLU A 434 -35.92 27.86 10.27
CA GLU A 434 -36.33 29.24 9.97
C GLU A 434 -35.42 29.89 8.92
N VAL A 435 -34.13 29.55 8.94
CA VAL A 435 -33.16 29.91 7.91
C VAL A 435 -32.78 28.63 7.17
N PRO A 436 -33.07 28.52 5.86
CA PRO A 436 -32.68 27.35 5.08
C PRO A 436 -31.17 27.14 5.14
N GLY A 437 -30.74 25.91 5.43
CA GLY A 437 -29.34 25.55 5.28
C GLY A 437 -28.92 25.59 3.81
N GLU A 438 -27.61 25.50 3.56
CA GLU A 438 -27.04 25.45 2.20
C GLU A 438 -27.69 24.38 1.31
N TYR A 439 -28.12 23.28 1.92
CA TYR A 439 -28.76 22.13 1.26
C TYR A 439 -30.27 22.05 1.53
N GLY A 440 -30.91 23.17 1.89
CA GLY A 440 -32.33 23.25 2.21
C GLY A 440 -32.67 22.58 3.53
N ASP A 441 -33.64 21.67 3.49
CA ASP A 441 -34.11 20.90 4.67
C ASP A 441 -33.24 19.67 4.97
N LEU A 442 -32.32 19.28 4.08
CA LEU A 442 -31.52 18.06 4.24
C LEU A 442 -30.47 18.22 5.35
N LYS A 443 -30.45 17.28 6.30
CA LYS A 443 -29.55 17.30 7.48
C LYS A 443 -28.67 16.08 7.63
N ALA A 444 -29.05 14.92 7.09
CA ALA A 444 -28.21 13.72 7.11
C ALA A 444 -28.58 12.75 5.98
N ILE A 445 -27.61 11.92 5.61
CA ILE A 445 -27.67 10.94 4.52
C ILE A 445 -27.00 9.64 4.97
N LEU A 446 -27.71 8.53 4.82
CA LEU A 446 -27.12 7.19 4.75
C LEU A 446 -27.31 6.62 3.34
N HIS A 447 -26.24 6.08 2.78
CA HIS A 447 -26.27 5.39 1.49
C HIS A 447 -25.98 3.90 1.70
N PHE A 448 -26.77 3.05 1.08
CA PHE A 448 -26.61 1.59 1.14
C PHE A 448 -26.52 1.02 -0.27
N VAL A 449 -25.56 0.13 -0.47
CA VAL A 449 -25.37 -0.62 -1.71
C VAL A 449 -26.11 -1.96 -1.66
N PRO A 450 -26.57 -2.51 -2.80
CA PRO A 450 -27.22 -3.81 -2.85
C PRO A 450 -26.31 -4.96 -2.37
N TRP A 451 -26.84 -5.84 -1.53
CA TRP A 451 -26.24 -7.12 -1.17
C TRP A 451 -27.10 -8.26 -1.71
N GLY A 452 -26.86 -8.60 -2.98
CA GLY A 452 -27.72 -9.51 -3.73
C GLY A 452 -29.14 -8.93 -3.90
N PRO A 453 -30.16 -9.79 -4.08
CA PRO A 453 -31.53 -9.34 -4.30
C PRO A 453 -32.27 -8.94 -3.01
N ASP A 454 -31.80 -9.40 -1.84
CA ASP A 454 -32.54 -9.38 -0.57
C ASP A 454 -31.81 -8.69 0.58
N GLY A 455 -30.71 -7.99 0.28
CA GLY A 455 -29.85 -7.37 1.29
C GLY A 455 -29.40 -5.96 0.92
N ALA A 456 -28.99 -5.21 1.94
CA ALA A 456 -28.35 -3.90 1.78
C ALA A 456 -27.11 -3.78 2.66
N SER A 457 -26.08 -3.09 2.19
CA SER A 457 -24.82 -2.89 2.92
C SER A 457 -24.49 -1.41 3.04
N LEU A 458 -24.23 -0.94 4.25
CA LEU A 458 -24.00 0.47 4.54
C LEU A 458 -22.68 0.95 3.92
N ASP A 459 -22.78 1.85 2.96
CA ASP A 459 -21.65 2.45 2.24
C ASP A 459 -21.21 3.77 2.88
N LEU A 460 -22.16 4.67 3.10
CA LEU A 460 -21.85 6.03 3.52
C LEU A 460 -22.74 6.50 4.67
N MET A 461 -22.13 7.23 5.60
CA MET A 461 -22.82 8.02 6.61
C MET A 461 -22.32 9.46 6.58
N ARG A 462 -23.21 10.41 6.28
CA ARG A 462 -22.91 11.85 6.27
C ARG A 462 -24.00 12.61 7.00
N ARG A 463 -23.61 13.67 7.70
CA ARG A 463 -24.54 14.57 8.37
C ARG A 463 -23.99 15.98 8.40
N ASP A 464 -24.89 16.93 8.38
CA ASP A 464 -24.58 18.32 8.65
C ASP A 464 -23.95 18.45 10.04
N ARG A 465 -22.99 19.38 10.16
CA ARG A 465 -22.35 19.68 11.45
C ARG A 465 -23.32 20.33 12.43
N SER A 466 -24.32 21.04 11.93
CA SER A 466 -25.41 21.66 12.68
C SER A 466 -26.52 20.66 13.08
N ALA A 467 -26.52 19.43 12.54
CA ALA A 467 -27.56 18.46 12.84
C ALA A 467 -27.48 17.94 14.28
N ASP A 468 -28.65 17.73 14.88
CA ASP A 468 -28.78 17.26 16.26
C ASP A 468 -28.15 15.87 16.47
N PRO A 469 -27.62 15.56 17.68
CA PRO A 469 -27.01 14.26 17.93
C PRO A 469 -28.02 13.10 17.80
N GLY A 470 -27.61 12.08 17.04
CA GLY A 470 -28.32 10.81 16.87
C GLY A 470 -28.97 10.58 15.50
N MET A 471 -28.63 11.41 14.49
CA MET A 471 -29.09 11.23 13.10
C MET A 471 -28.78 9.84 12.54
N ASN A 472 -27.63 9.27 12.88
CA ASN A 472 -27.23 7.96 12.41
C ASN A 472 -28.16 6.87 12.95
N GLU A 473 -28.49 6.91 14.25
CA GLU A 473 -29.49 6.01 14.84
C GLU A 473 -30.85 6.19 14.19
N LEU A 474 -31.30 7.42 13.99
CA LEU A 474 -32.58 7.71 13.32
C LEU A 474 -32.64 7.09 11.92
N LEU A 475 -31.61 7.32 11.09
CA LEU A 475 -31.61 6.87 9.70
C LEU A 475 -31.40 5.36 9.57
N ILE A 476 -30.63 4.72 10.45
CA ILE A 476 -30.52 3.25 10.48
C ILE A 476 -31.88 2.65 10.83
N VAL A 477 -32.57 3.19 11.84
CA VAL A 477 -33.91 2.73 12.24
C VAL A 477 -34.91 2.93 11.11
N ALA A 478 -34.91 4.10 10.46
CA ALA A 478 -35.78 4.38 9.32
C ALA A 478 -35.52 3.42 8.15
N ALA A 479 -34.25 3.13 7.84
CA ALA A 479 -33.88 2.16 6.82
C ALA A 479 -34.35 0.74 7.16
N LEU A 480 -34.15 0.28 8.40
CA LEU A 480 -34.61 -1.04 8.85
C LEU A 480 -36.14 -1.16 8.84
N GLN A 481 -36.87 -0.11 9.22
CA GLN A 481 -38.33 -0.08 9.17
C GLN A 481 -38.88 -0.04 7.74
N ALA A 482 -38.15 0.61 6.82
CA ALA A 482 -38.53 0.68 5.41
C ALA A 482 -38.08 -0.55 4.60
N ALA A 483 -37.10 -1.33 5.09
CA ALA A 483 -36.51 -2.47 4.38
C ALA A 483 -37.55 -3.48 3.82
N PRO A 484 -38.64 -3.85 4.53
CA PRO A 484 -39.66 -4.73 3.97
C PRO A 484 -40.35 -4.19 2.71
N LYS A 485 -40.42 -2.86 2.52
CA LYS A 485 -41.01 -2.24 1.32
C LYS A 485 -40.14 -2.42 0.07
N PHE A 486 -38.88 -2.78 0.25
CA PHE A 486 -37.87 -2.96 -0.80
C PHE A 486 -37.41 -4.41 -0.92
N ASP A 487 -38.14 -5.36 -0.32
CA ASP A 487 -37.82 -6.79 -0.25
C ASP A 487 -36.46 -7.10 0.41
N ILE A 488 -36.02 -6.23 1.33
CA ILE A 488 -34.76 -6.40 2.05
C ILE A 488 -35.00 -7.13 3.37
N THR A 489 -34.25 -8.21 3.55
CA THR A 489 -34.33 -9.10 4.72
C THR A 489 -33.16 -8.93 5.68
N ARG A 490 -32.05 -8.36 5.20
CA ARG A 490 -30.81 -8.20 5.98
C ARG A 490 -30.08 -6.92 5.61
N VAL A 491 -29.58 -6.23 6.63
CA VAL A 491 -28.83 -4.97 6.47
C VAL A 491 -27.49 -5.07 7.18
N SER A 492 -26.40 -4.91 6.45
CA SER A 492 -25.08 -4.73 7.04
C SER A 492 -24.86 -3.28 7.46
N LEU A 493 -24.49 -3.08 8.72
CA LEU A 493 -24.09 -1.80 9.31
C LEU A 493 -22.57 -1.59 9.26
N ASN A 494 -21.90 -2.27 8.33
CA ASN A 494 -20.45 -2.20 8.11
C ASN A 494 -19.63 -2.78 9.29
N PHE A 495 -18.31 -2.74 9.15
CA PHE A 495 -17.36 -3.56 9.89
C PHE A 495 -16.82 -2.90 11.16
N ALA A 496 -16.72 -3.69 12.23
CA ALA A 496 -15.99 -3.34 13.45
C ALA A 496 -14.66 -4.11 13.49
N MET A 497 -13.57 -3.42 13.14
CA MET A 497 -12.21 -3.98 13.18
C MET A 497 -11.80 -4.36 14.61
N PHE A 498 -11.17 -5.52 14.81
CA PHE A 498 -10.53 -6.01 16.03
C PHE A 498 -11.42 -6.39 17.24
N ARG A 499 -12.66 -6.87 17.04
CA ARG A 499 -13.49 -7.40 18.15
C ARG A 499 -12.86 -8.60 18.86
N ALA A 500 -12.36 -9.62 18.16
CA ALA A 500 -11.81 -10.82 18.83
C ALA A 500 -10.59 -10.57 19.72
N ALA A 501 -9.77 -9.57 19.38
CA ALA A 501 -8.64 -9.16 20.20
C ALA A 501 -9.08 -8.49 21.52
N LEU A 502 -10.23 -7.80 21.51
CA LEU A 502 -10.82 -7.16 22.70
C LEU A 502 -11.61 -8.18 23.55
N ALA A 503 -12.41 -9.05 22.92
CA ALA A 503 -13.23 -10.05 23.61
C ALA A 503 -12.41 -11.19 24.26
N ARG A 504 -11.30 -11.63 23.64
CA ARG A 504 -10.38 -12.60 24.26
C ARG A 504 -9.53 -11.98 25.38
N GLY A 505 -9.33 -10.66 25.36
CA GLY A 505 -8.62 -9.94 26.42
C GLY A 505 -9.37 -9.88 27.75
N GLU A 506 -10.69 -10.08 27.73
CA GLU A 506 -11.55 -10.11 28.94
C GLU A 506 -11.64 -11.51 29.58
N LYS A 507 -11.27 -12.57 28.86
CA LYS A 507 -11.30 -13.95 29.36
C LYS A 507 -9.88 -14.50 29.58
N ILE A 508 -9.40 -14.33 30.81
CA ILE A 508 -8.39 -15.18 31.51
C ILE A 508 -6.90 -14.96 31.15
N GLY A 509 -6.14 -14.43 32.13
CA GLY A 509 -4.68 -14.58 32.38
C GLY A 509 -3.68 -14.44 31.21
N ALA A 510 -3.00 -13.29 31.05
CA ALA A 510 -2.11 -13.05 29.91
C ALA A 510 -0.68 -12.57 30.24
N GLY A 511 0.32 -13.25 29.65
CA GLY A 511 1.76 -12.95 29.74
C GLY A 511 2.24 -11.70 28.98
N PRO A 512 3.56 -11.42 28.97
CA PRO A 512 4.15 -10.14 28.51
C PRO A 512 3.87 -9.78 27.04
N VAL A 513 3.80 -10.78 26.16
CA VAL A 513 3.60 -10.59 24.70
C VAL A 513 2.20 -10.06 24.39
N LEU A 514 1.18 -10.56 25.08
CA LEU A 514 -0.20 -10.10 24.90
C LEU A 514 -0.40 -8.67 25.43
N ARG A 515 0.38 -8.26 26.45
CA ARG A 515 0.40 -6.87 26.95
C ARG A 515 1.01 -5.89 25.95
N ALA A 516 2.08 -6.28 25.26
CA ALA A 516 2.66 -5.46 24.18
C ALA A 516 1.69 -5.34 22.98
N TRP A 517 1.02 -6.44 22.61
CA TRP A 517 -0.04 -6.44 21.61
C TRP A 517 -1.23 -5.58 22.02
N ARG A 518 -1.67 -5.65 23.28
CA ARG A 518 -2.70 -4.75 23.84
C ARG A 518 -2.26 -3.28 23.77
N GLY A 519 -1.01 -2.98 24.11
CA GLY A 519 -0.46 -1.63 24.01
C GLY A 519 -0.47 -1.10 22.58
N LEU A 520 -0.12 -1.93 21.59
CA LEU A 520 -0.19 -1.59 20.17
C LEU A 520 -1.64 -1.38 19.70
N LEU A 521 -2.57 -2.24 20.13
CA LEU A 521 -3.99 -2.13 19.79
C LEU A 521 -4.65 -0.90 20.41
N VAL A 522 -4.31 -0.54 21.65
CA VAL A 522 -4.79 0.69 22.33
C VAL A 522 -4.15 1.94 21.72
N PHE A 523 -2.89 1.86 21.29
CA PHE A 523 -2.24 2.94 20.55
C PHE A 523 -2.93 3.17 19.20
N LEU A 524 -3.26 2.09 18.47
CA LEU A 524 -4.02 2.14 17.22
C LEU A 524 -5.48 2.54 17.45
N SER A 525 -6.12 2.20 18.57
CA SER A 525 -7.48 2.63 18.89
C SER A 525 -7.61 4.14 19.11
N ARG A 526 -6.50 4.85 19.32
CA ARG A 526 -6.46 6.31 19.32
C ARG A 526 -6.61 6.91 17.92
N TRP A 527 -6.35 6.13 16.88
CA TRP A 527 -6.51 6.51 15.47
C TRP A 527 -7.75 5.87 14.82
N PHE A 528 -8.23 4.75 15.35
CA PHE A 528 -9.42 4.05 14.90
C PHE A 528 -10.41 3.96 16.08
N GLN A 529 -11.48 4.75 16.05
CA GLN A 529 -12.62 4.76 17.01
C GLN A 529 -13.39 3.41 17.07
N ILE A 530 -12.67 2.30 17.24
CA ILE A 530 -13.10 0.91 17.13
C ILE A 530 -14.13 0.57 18.21
N GLU A 531 -13.85 0.95 19.46
CA GLU A 531 -14.73 0.64 20.59
C GLU A 531 -16.06 1.41 20.50
N SER A 532 -16.02 2.65 20.03
CA SER A 532 -17.23 3.45 19.80
C SER A 532 -18.07 2.92 18.64
N LEU A 533 -17.47 2.45 17.55
CA LEU A 533 -18.21 1.87 16.43
C LEU A 533 -18.85 0.52 16.80
N TYR A 534 -18.12 -0.32 17.53
CA TYR A 534 -18.68 -1.56 18.08
C TYR A 534 -19.87 -1.27 19.02
N LYS A 535 -19.68 -0.40 20.02
CA LYS A 535 -20.75 -0.02 20.96
C LYS A 535 -21.93 0.64 20.24
N PHE A 536 -21.69 1.32 19.12
CA PHE A 536 -22.74 1.90 18.29
C PHE A 536 -23.54 0.82 17.56
N ASN A 537 -22.88 -0.08 16.84
CA ASN A 537 -23.55 -1.16 16.09
C ASN A 537 -24.25 -2.17 17.00
N ALA A 538 -23.66 -2.48 18.17
CA ALA A 538 -24.25 -3.38 19.15
C ALA A 538 -25.64 -2.92 19.65
N LYS A 539 -25.97 -1.62 19.54
CA LYS A 539 -27.30 -1.08 19.91
C LYS A 539 -28.43 -1.69 19.08
N PHE A 540 -28.15 -2.15 17.87
CA PHE A 540 -29.14 -2.68 16.94
C PHE A 540 -29.28 -4.20 17.00
N GLN A 541 -28.65 -4.84 18.00
CA GLN A 541 -28.64 -6.30 18.19
C GLN A 541 -28.26 -7.10 16.92
N PRO A 542 -27.13 -6.78 16.26
CA PRO A 542 -26.74 -7.48 15.04
C PRO A 542 -26.23 -8.90 15.33
N ARG A 543 -26.37 -9.76 14.33
CA ARG A 543 -25.56 -10.96 14.15
C ARG A 543 -24.16 -10.54 13.68
N TRP A 544 -23.14 -11.10 14.31
CA TRP A 544 -21.74 -10.79 14.01
C TRP A 544 -21.17 -11.83 13.04
N GLU A 545 -20.66 -11.39 11.90
CA GLU A 545 -19.99 -12.25 10.92
C GLU A 545 -18.48 -11.95 10.89
N PRO A 546 -17.60 -12.95 11.13
CA PRO A 546 -16.17 -12.74 11.19
C PRO A 546 -15.61 -12.43 9.80
N ARG A 547 -14.67 -11.48 9.73
CA ARG A 547 -13.92 -11.16 8.52
C ARG A 547 -12.43 -11.36 8.76
N PHE A 548 -11.71 -11.76 7.71
CA PHE A 548 -10.32 -12.18 7.79
C PHE A 548 -9.41 -11.32 6.91
N VAL A 549 -8.14 -11.25 7.31
CA VAL A 549 -7.02 -10.83 6.46
C VAL A 549 -6.21 -12.07 6.10
N VAL A 550 -5.95 -12.24 4.81
CA VAL A 550 -5.07 -13.31 4.31
C VAL A 550 -3.72 -12.73 3.92
N TYR A 551 -2.64 -13.36 4.36
CA TYR A 551 -1.27 -12.86 4.23
C TYR A 551 -0.25 -14.01 4.09
N ARG A 552 0.91 -13.71 3.49
CA ARG A 552 1.94 -14.74 3.22
C ARG A 552 2.78 -15.11 4.43
N ALA A 553 3.21 -14.11 5.20
CA ALA A 553 4.06 -14.29 6.35
C ALA A 553 3.81 -13.17 7.35
N SER A 554 3.92 -13.46 8.65
CA SER A 554 3.63 -12.47 9.71
C SER A 554 4.53 -11.23 9.63
N GLY A 555 5.72 -11.34 9.02
CA GLY A 555 6.62 -10.20 8.76
C GLY A 555 6.10 -9.20 7.72
N ASP A 556 5.11 -9.57 6.91
CA ASP A 556 4.48 -8.67 5.93
C ASP A 556 3.31 -7.88 6.53
N LEU A 557 2.75 -8.31 7.68
CA LEU A 557 1.59 -7.68 8.33
C LEU A 557 1.75 -6.17 8.58
N PRO A 558 2.88 -5.65 9.09
CA PRO A 558 3.03 -4.21 9.29
C PRO A 558 2.90 -3.42 7.98
N ARG A 559 3.41 -3.98 6.88
CA ARG A 559 3.35 -3.36 5.56
C ARG A 559 1.96 -3.48 4.94
N ILE A 560 1.30 -4.63 5.12
CA ILE A 560 -0.09 -4.84 4.71
C ILE A 560 -1.00 -3.86 5.46
N GLY A 561 -0.84 -3.74 6.77
CA GLY A 561 -1.58 -2.78 7.60
C GLY A 561 -1.37 -1.33 7.14
N PHE A 562 -0.12 -0.94 6.85
CA PHE A 562 0.16 0.39 6.31
C PHE A 562 -0.46 0.62 4.92
N ALA A 563 -0.39 -0.37 4.03
CA ALA A 563 -1.01 -0.30 2.72
C ALA A 563 -2.53 -0.24 2.82
N ALA A 564 -3.15 -1.00 3.73
CA ALA A 564 -4.57 -0.96 4.01
C ALA A 564 -5.00 0.41 4.55
N MET A 565 -4.27 0.99 5.51
CA MET A 565 -4.53 2.35 5.99
C MET A 565 -4.47 3.40 4.89
N GLN A 566 -3.50 3.28 3.96
CA GLN A 566 -3.40 4.16 2.81
C GLN A 566 -4.52 3.92 1.78
N ALA A 567 -4.92 2.67 1.56
CA ALA A 567 -6.02 2.31 0.65
C ALA A 567 -7.36 2.86 1.16
N GLU A 568 -7.64 2.65 2.44
CA GLU A 568 -8.84 3.13 3.16
C GLU A 568 -8.82 4.66 3.40
N GLY A 569 -7.77 5.38 2.99
CA GLY A 569 -7.70 6.85 3.06
C GLY A 569 -7.36 7.42 4.44
N PHE A 570 -6.84 6.62 5.38
CA PHE A 570 -6.38 7.08 6.69
C PHE A 570 -4.98 7.72 6.64
N VAL A 571 -4.16 7.38 5.64
CA VAL A 571 -2.80 7.92 5.47
C VAL A 571 -2.59 8.44 4.05
N THR A 572 -2.52 9.77 3.91
CA THR A 572 -2.23 10.42 2.63
C THR A 572 -0.76 10.83 2.59
N LEU A 573 0.06 10.12 1.80
CA LEU A 573 1.47 10.46 1.56
C LEU A 573 1.68 11.41 0.37
N ALA A 574 0.60 11.98 -0.17
CA ALA A 574 0.72 13.02 -1.17
C ALA A 574 1.20 14.31 -0.49
N LEU A 575 2.39 14.79 -0.86
CA LEU A 575 2.77 16.17 -0.59
C LEU A 575 1.66 17.08 -1.15
N PRO A 576 1.19 18.09 -0.39
CA PRO A 576 0.13 18.97 -0.84
C PRO A 576 0.63 19.78 -2.04
N LEU A 577 0.33 19.29 -3.24
CA LEU A 577 0.58 20.03 -4.47
C LEU A 577 -0.54 21.09 -4.64
N PRO A 578 -0.19 22.34 -4.99
CA PRO A 578 -1.18 23.38 -5.26
C PRO A 578 -2.22 22.94 -6.30
N ARG A 579 -3.49 23.34 -6.13
CA ARG A 579 -4.62 22.90 -6.99
C ARG A 579 -4.38 23.11 -8.49
N PHE A 580 -3.61 24.12 -8.89
CA PHE A 580 -3.28 24.40 -10.30
C PHE A 580 -2.25 23.43 -10.91
N LEU A 581 -1.50 22.68 -10.10
CA LEU A 581 -0.56 21.63 -10.54
C LEU A 581 -1.20 20.23 -10.53
N ARG A 582 -2.44 20.08 -10.06
CA ARG A 582 -3.22 18.84 -10.25
C ARG A 582 -3.58 18.71 -11.73
N ARG A 583 -2.70 18.04 -12.48
CA ARG A 583 -2.95 17.67 -13.88
C ARG A 583 -4.31 16.97 -14.01
N ARG A 584 -5.09 17.35 -15.04
CA ARG A 584 -6.25 16.58 -15.52
C ARG A 584 -5.84 15.11 -15.66
N SER A 585 -6.69 14.24 -15.12
CA SER A 585 -6.56 12.78 -15.18
C SER A 585 -6.11 12.31 -16.56
N ALA A 586 -4.98 11.60 -16.63
CA ALA A 586 -4.57 10.92 -17.86
C ALA A 586 -5.67 9.92 -18.28
N PRO A 587 -5.87 9.69 -19.60
CA PRO A 587 -6.87 8.75 -20.09
C PRO A 587 -6.65 7.34 -19.51
N ALA A 588 -7.75 6.64 -19.26
CA ALA A 588 -7.76 5.26 -18.81
C ALA A 588 -6.98 4.40 -19.83
N ARG A 589 -6.15 3.48 -19.34
CA ARG A 589 -5.59 2.42 -20.17
C ARG A 589 -6.21 1.12 -19.72
N ALA A 590 -6.71 0.35 -20.69
CA ALA A 590 -7.15 -1.02 -20.47
C ALA A 590 -6.06 -1.81 -19.75
N CYS A 591 -6.47 -2.65 -18.80
CA CYS A 591 -5.58 -3.66 -18.22
C CYS A 591 -4.97 -4.48 -19.36
N THR A 592 -3.67 -4.80 -19.26
CA THR A 592 -2.90 -5.53 -20.27
C THR A 592 -3.41 -6.94 -20.55
N HIS A 593 -4.44 -7.41 -19.83
CA HIS A 593 -5.09 -8.70 -20.03
C HIS A 593 -5.70 -8.87 -21.44
N ALA A 594 -6.11 -7.78 -22.11
CA ALA A 594 -6.63 -7.87 -23.48
C ALA A 594 -5.55 -8.21 -24.54
N VAL A 595 -4.25 -8.04 -24.22
CA VAL A 595 -3.17 -8.36 -25.16
C VAL A 595 -2.88 -9.86 -25.15
N ALA A 596 -2.94 -10.52 -23.99
CA ALA A 596 -2.69 -11.96 -23.90
C ALA A 596 -3.82 -12.81 -24.52
N ASP A 597 -5.06 -12.33 -24.49
CA ASP A 597 -6.22 -13.05 -25.05
C ASP A 597 -6.27 -13.02 -26.59
N ARG A 598 -5.53 -12.09 -27.23
CA ARG A 598 -5.36 -12.07 -28.69
C ARG A 598 -4.37 -13.12 -29.20
N ASP A 599 -3.35 -13.46 -28.41
CA ASP A 599 -2.34 -14.44 -28.81
C ASP A 599 -2.80 -15.89 -28.60
N VAL A 600 -3.84 -16.12 -27.78
CA VAL A 600 -4.43 -17.47 -27.58
C VAL A 600 -5.49 -17.81 -28.64
N ARG A 601 -6.07 -16.83 -29.34
CA ARG A 601 -6.99 -17.07 -30.46
C ARG A 601 -6.30 -17.23 -31.82
N ALA A 602 -4.97 -17.17 -31.87
CA ALA A 602 -4.18 -17.27 -33.09
C ALA A 602 -3.24 -18.50 -33.10
N ALA A 603 -3.56 -19.55 -32.35
CA ALA A 603 -2.88 -20.84 -32.38
C ALA A 603 -3.87 -21.98 -32.60
#